data_AF-A0A822FK68-F1
#
_entry.id   AF-A0A822FK68-F1
#
_cell.length_a   1.000
_cell.length_b   1.000
_cell.length_c   1.000
_cell.angle_alpha   90.00
_cell.angle_beta   90.00
_cell.angle_gamma   90.00
#
_symmetry.space_group_name_H-M   'P 1'
#
loop_
_entity.id
_entity.type
_entity.pdbx_description
1 polymer ?
#
loop_
_entity_poly.entity_id
_entity_poly.type
_entity_poly.pdbx_seq_one_letter_code
_entity_poly.pdbx_strand_id
1 'polypeptide(L)'
;HTRILTARNPQAAENIVRFSYKERTFKPIPQVDQLAIHFQLDGNLIHKDSEEGKRQLVRDSGEHTLEEVETTTTAAVTEAVFEI
;
A
#
# COMPACT_ATOMS: atom_id res chain seq x y z
N HIS A 1 34.82 2.23 26.47
CA HIS A 1 33.78 1.24 26.14
C HIS A 1 32.82 1.90 25.17
N THR A 2 32.67 1.37 23.96
CA THR A 2 31.70 1.88 22.99
C THR A 2 30.37 1.18 23.23
N ARG A 3 29.27 1.91 23.42
CA ARG A 3 27.92 1.33 23.45
C ARG A 3 27.33 1.44 22.05
N ILE A 4 26.84 0.32 21.53
CA ILE A 4 26.21 0.23 20.20
C ILE A 4 24.71 0.30 20.41
N LEU A 5 24.05 1.24 19.75
CA LEU A 5 22.59 1.31 19.70
C LEU A 5 22.09 0.30 18.66
N THR A 6 21.22 -0.60 19.07
CA THR A 6 20.52 -1.53 18.18
C THR A 6 19.03 -1.24 18.22
N ALA A 7 18.40 -1.16 17.05
CA ALA A 7 16.95 -1.00 16.94
C ALA A 7 16.28 -2.36 17.22
N ARG A 8 16.14 -2.71 18.51
CA ARG A 8 15.49 -3.96 18.95
C ARG A 8 14.14 -3.62 19.58
N ASN A 9 13.08 -4.17 18.99
CA ASN A 9 11.73 -4.00 19.49
C ASN A 9 11.48 -4.97 20.66
N PRO A 10 11.18 -4.47 21.88
CA PRO A 10 10.94 -5.31 23.04
C PRO A 10 9.66 -6.16 22.93
N GLN A 11 8.73 -5.79 22.03
CA GLN A 11 7.49 -6.53 21.80
C GLN A 11 7.61 -7.57 20.67
N ALA A 12 8.72 -7.58 19.92
CA ALA A 12 8.94 -8.57 18.87
C ALA A 12 9.35 -9.92 19.48
N ALA A 13 8.84 -11.01 18.92
CA ALA A 13 9.23 -12.36 19.32
C ALA A 13 10.72 -12.60 19.04
N GLU A 14 11.41 -13.31 19.95
CA GLU A 14 12.84 -13.60 19.77
C GLU A 14 13.11 -14.64 18.68
N ASN A 15 12.18 -15.58 18.47
CA ASN A 15 12.28 -16.58 17.43
C ASN A 15 10.88 -17.03 16.96
N ILE A 16 10.74 -17.26 15.66
CA ILE A 16 9.51 -17.75 15.04
C ILE A 16 9.87 -19.00 14.24
N VAL A 17 9.13 -20.08 14.43
CA VAL A 17 9.32 -21.34 13.70
C VAL A 17 8.12 -21.59 12.77
N ARG A 18 8.37 -21.87 11.49
CA ARG A 18 7.33 -22.25 10.52
C ARG A 18 7.62 -23.61 9.92
N PHE A 19 6.56 -24.34 9.58
CA PHE A 19 6.67 -25.58 8.85
C PHE A 19 7.03 -25.32 7.39
N SER A 20 8.09 -25.97 6.90
CA SER A 20 8.46 -25.98 5.49
C SER A 20 7.80 -27.15 4.80
N TYR A 21 6.82 -26.88 3.93
CA TYR A 21 6.18 -27.93 3.12
C TYR A 21 7.15 -28.60 2.14
N LYS A 22 8.19 -27.89 1.68
CA LYS A 22 9.22 -28.42 0.79
C LYS A 22 10.06 -29.49 1.48
N GLU A 23 10.43 -29.26 2.74
CA GLU A 23 11.36 -30.12 3.48
C GLU A 23 10.66 -30.97 4.55
N ARG A 24 9.34 -30.82 4.69
CA ARG A 24 8.48 -31.51 5.67
C ARG A 24 8.98 -31.40 7.11
N THR A 25 9.60 -30.27 7.45
CA THR A 25 10.22 -30.03 8.76
C THR A 25 9.92 -28.62 9.25
N PHE A 26 9.95 -28.44 10.58
CA PHE A 26 9.87 -27.12 11.21
C PHE A 26 11.22 -26.42 11.13
N LYS A 27 11.22 -25.17 10.65
CA LYS A 27 12.43 -24.35 10.51
C LYS A 27 12.27 -22.99 11.17
N PRO A 28 13.30 -22.49 11.87
CA PRO A 28 13.30 -21.13 12.36
C PRO A 28 13.35 -20.15 11.20
N ILE A 29 12.64 -19.04 11.32
CA ILE A 29 12.73 -17.90 10.40
C ILE A 29 14.02 -17.14 10.78
N PRO A 30 14.91 -16.85 9.81
CA PRO A 30 16.24 -16.30 10.12
C PRO A 30 16.20 -14.87 10.67
N GLN A 31 15.16 -14.09 10.36
CA GLN A 31 15.03 -12.71 10.81
C GLN A 31 13.57 -12.42 11.18
N VAL A 32 13.37 -11.85 12.37
CA VAL A 32 12.06 -11.36 12.84
C VAL A 32 12.01 -9.86 12.61
N ASP A 33 10.94 -9.39 11.97
CA ASP A 33 10.72 -7.96 11.76
C ASP A 33 10.63 -7.22 13.10
N GLN A 34 11.31 -6.08 13.19
CA GLN A 34 11.37 -5.24 14.39
C GLN A 34 10.46 -4.01 14.26
N LEU A 35 9.82 -3.81 13.11
CA LEU A 35 8.96 -2.66 12.88
C LEU A 35 7.58 -2.84 13.57
N ALA A 36 7.20 -1.85 14.39
CA ALA A 36 5.90 -1.83 15.05
C ALA A 36 4.86 -1.06 14.21
N ILE A 37 3.92 -1.79 13.60
CA ILE A 37 2.82 -1.21 12.84
C ILE A 37 1.68 -0.87 13.79
N HIS A 38 1.39 0.43 13.95
CA HIS A 38 0.28 0.90 14.78
C HIS A 38 -1.03 1.01 13.98
N PHE A 39 -0.91 1.28 12.68
CA PHE A 39 -2.03 1.43 11.78
C PHE A 39 -1.63 0.94 10.38
N GLN A 40 -2.50 0.14 9.78
CA GLN A 40 -2.42 -0.25 8.38
C GLN A 40 -3.83 -0.15 7.80
N LEU A 41 -3.92 0.38 6.59
CA LEU A 41 -5.14 0.46 5.80
C LEU A 41 -4.82 0.03 4.38
N ASP A 42 -5.55 -0.96 3.88
CA ASP A 42 -5.44 -1.36 2.49
C ASP A 42 -6.39 -0.50 1.65
N GLY A 43 -5.83 0.30 0.75
CA GLY A 43 -6.58 1.16 -0.16
C GLY A 43 -6.94 0.42 -1.47
N ASN A 44 -7.95 0.94 -2.17
CA ASN A 44 -8.45 0.38 -3.44
C ASN A 44 -8.46 1.40 -4.60
N LEU A 45 -7.81 2.56 -4.43
CA LEU A 45 -7.76 3.60 -5.44
C LEU A 45 -6.71 3.26 -6.52
N ILE A 46 -7.15 3.18 -7.77
CA ILE A 46 -6.29 2.89 -8.92
C ILE A 46 -6.32 4.08 -9.88
N HIS A 47 -5.15 4.58 -10.25
CA HIS A 47 -5.04 5.69 -11.20
C HIS A 47 -5.42 5.22 -12.61
N LYS A 48 -6.31 5.94 -13.30
CA LYS A 48 -6.84 5.57 -14.63
C LYS A 48 -5.74 5.36 -15.69
N ASP A 49 -4.68 6.15 -15.63
CA ASP A 49 -3.57 6.08 -16.61
C ASP A 49 -2.54 4.98 -16.28
N SER A 50 -2.67 4.32 -15.12
CA SER A 50 -1.82 3.19 -14.76
C SER A 50 -2.16 1.96 -15.60
N GLU A 51 -1.20 1.04 -15.74
CA GLU A 51 -1.42 -0.20 -16.51
C GLU A 51 -2.53 -1.07 -15.91
N GLU A 52 -2.65 -1.11 -14.58
CA GLU A 52 -3.75 -1.81 -13.91
C GLU A 52 -5.10 -1.09 -14.13
N GLY A 53 -5.12 0.24 -14.08
CA GLY A 53 -6.32 1.02 -14.38
C GLY A 53 -6.83 0.82 -15.80
N LYS A 54 -5.93 0.83 -16.79
CA LYS A 54 -6.25 0.52 -18.18
C LYS A 54 -6.76 -0.91 -18.35
N ARG A 55 -6.15 -1.90 -17.68
CA ARG A 55 -6.60 -3.30 -17.73
C ARG A 55 -8.02 -3.45 -17.18
N GLN A 56 -8.34 -2.79 -16.07
CA GLN A 56 -9.69 -2.81 -15.51
C GLN A 56 -10.69 -2.11 -16.41
N LEU A 57 -10.36 -0.93 -16.95
CA LEU A 57 -11.18 -0.24 -17.93
C LEU A 57 -11.45 -1.09 -19.17
N VAL A 58 -10.44 -1.77 -19.72
CA VAL A 58 -10.63 -2.66 -20.87
C VAL A 58 -11.53 -3.84 -20.52
N ARG A 59 -11.33 -4.48 -19.35
CA ARG A 59 -12.17 -5.58 -18.88
C ARG A 59 -13.62 -5.13 -18.70
N ASP A 60 -13.83 -3.99 -18.06
CA ASP A 60 -15.15 -3.45 -17.75
C ASP A 60 -15.83 -2.88 -19.01
N SER A 61 -15.08 -2.32 -19.96
CA SER A 61 -15.59 -1.84 -21.26
C SER A 61 -16.00 -2.97 -22.21
N GLY A 62 -15.57 -4.21 -21.96
CA GLY A 62 -16.15 -5.40 -22.58
C GLY A 62 -17.58 -5.69 -22.12
N GLU A 63 -18.03 -5.07 -21.01
CA GLU A 63 -19.35 -5.28 -20.42
C GLU A 63 -20.21 -4.00 -20.31
N HIS A 64 -19.68 -2.76 -20.28
CA HIS A 64 -20.50 -1.54 -20.39
C HIS A 64 -19.72 -0.32 -20.93
N THR A 65 -20.33 0.39 -21.89
CA THR A 65 -19.87 1.66 -22.49
C THR A 65 -19.71 2.78 -21.48
N LEU A 66 -18.60 3.51 -21.57
CA LEU A 66 -18.16 4.56 -20.65
C LEU A 66 -19.04 5.82 -20.76
N GLU A 67 -19.64 6.25 -19.65
CA GLU A 67 -20.11 7.63 -19.48
C GLU A 67 -18.97 8.49 -18.93
N GLU A 68 -18.52 9.44 -19.74
CA GLU A 68 -17.54 10.44 -19.40
C GLU A 68 -18.16 11.48 -18.47
N VAL A 69 -17.84 11.41 -17.17
CA VAL A 69 -18.13 12.51 -16.24
C VAL A 69 -16.88 13.40 -16.17
N GLU A 70 -16.86 14.41 -17.04
CA GLU A 70 -15.93 15.54 -16.95
C GLU A 70 -16.07 16.19 -15.56
N THR A 71 -15.03 16.05 -14.73
CA THR A 71 -14.95 16.79 -13.47
C THR A 71 -14.38 18.17 -13.75
N THR A 72 -15.23 19.05 -14.27
CA THR A 72 -14.98 20.49 -14.37
C THR A 72 -15.04 21.11 -12.98
N THR A 73 -14.02 20.89 -12.15
CA THR A 73 -13.93 21.56 -10.83
C THR A 73 -12.49 21.91 -10.46
N THR A 74 -11.77 22.64 -11.30
CA THR A 74 -10.60 23.43 -10.87
C THR A 74 -10.37 24.64 -11.79
N ALA A 75 -11.36 25.54 -11.88
CA ALA A 75 -11.15 26.86 -12.51
C ALA A 75 -11.76 28.03 -11.71
N ALA A 76 -12.69 27.79 -10.78
CA ALA A 76 -13.42 28.86 -10.09
C ALA A 76 -12.76 29.41 -8.79
N VAL A 77 -11.62 28.87 -8.34
CA VAL A 77 -11.01 29.32 -7.07
C VAL A 77 -9.99 30.47 -7.27
N THR A 78 -9.49 30.69 -8.49
CA THR A 78 -8.51 31.76 -8.75
C THR A 78 -9.12 33.13 -9.04
N GLU A 79 -10.40 33.23 -9.42
CA GLU A 79 -11.07 34.52 -9.64
C GLU A 79 -11.56 35.18 -8.35
N ALA A 80 -11.82 34.42 -7.29
CA ALA A 80 -12.37 34.97 -6.03
C ALA A 80 -11.32 35.50 -5.03
N VAL A 81 -10.02 35.47 -5.38
CA VAL A 81 -8.93 36.00 -4.51
C VAL A 81 -8.40 37.34 -5.02
N PHE A 82 -8.87 37.82 -6.19
CA PHE A 82 -8.48 39.12 -6.76
C PHE A 82 -9.65 40.11 -6.86
N GLU A 83 -10.56 40.11 -5.89
CA GLU A 83 -11.40 41.27 -5.62
C GLU A 83 -11.22 41.66 -4.15
N ILE A 84 -10.42 42.73 -4.01
CA ILE A 84 -10.39 43.67 -2.89
C ILE A 84 -11.79 44.25 -2.68
#